data_AF-A0A150WTZ3-F1
#
_entry.id   AF-A0A150WTZ3-F1
#
_cell.length_a   1.000
_cell.length_b   1.000
_cell.length_c   1.000
_cell.angle_alpha   90.00
_cell.angle_beta   90.00
_cell.angle_gamma   90.00
#
_symmetry.space_group_name_H-M   'P 1'
#
loop_
_entity.id
_entity.type
_entity.pdbx_description
1 polymer ?
#
loop_
_entity_poly.entity_id
_entity_poly.type
_entity_poly.pdbx_seq_one_letter_code
_entity_poly.pdbx_strand_id
1 'polypeptide(L)'
;MGGVQTATNTVQWYILRGEMKYGPYEYKSLITMIQNGELFDYNYVWAPHMENWTLVGDLQEFSKDRLCRLIETKDHLSGAFKERKFPRVDLVTPVYAHNDHTFFDGNTLSVSENGALVLLNDPLLQLGQKIMINFRVSENNPQTFNALCEIVRKNFSKQRLNVKSGLHYAVRFLQVQDQGMAQLTKWTRGGVSKEETNDGILKVHE
;
A
#
# COMPACT_ATOMS: atom_id res chain seq x y z
N MET A 1 5.56 14.48 50.83
CA MET A 1 6.20 13.95 49.61
C MET A 1 5.11 13.74 48.56
N GLY A 2 4.79 14.77 47.79
CA GLY A 2 3.77 14.70 46.74
C GLY A 2 4.38 14.14 45.47
N GLY A 3 3.88 13.00 44.99
CA GLY A 3 4.29 12.41 43.72
C GLY A 3 3.93 13.35 42.56
N VAL A 4 4.94 13.73 41.79
CA VAL A 4 4.77 14.49 40.54
C VAL A 4 4.11 13.54 39.53
N GLN A 5 2.80 13.72 39.31
CA GLN A 5 2.11 13.11 38.18
C GLN A 5 2.65 13.77 36.90
N THR A 6 3.47 13.03 36.15
CA THR A 6 3.91 13.43 34.82
C THR A 6 2.70 13.30 33.89
N ALA A 7 1.97 14.41 33.70
CA ALA A 7 0.91 14.46 32.70
C ALA A 7 1.56 14.31 31.32
N THR A 8 1.48 13.12 30.72
CA THR A 8 1.72 12.97 29.30
C THR A 8 0.63 13.77 28.59
N ASN A 9 0.99 14.97 28.15
CA ASN A 9 0.08 15.90 27.49
C ASN A 9 -0.32 15.30 26.13
N THR A 10 -1.33 14.43 26.15
CA THR A 10 -1.85 13.79 24.95
C THR A 10 -2.54 14.85 24.12
N VAL A 11 -1.95 15.20 22.98
CA VAL A 11 -2.53 16.18 22.06
C VAL A 11 -3.93 15.70 21.68
N GLN A 12 -4.94 16.45 22.13
CA GLN A 12 -6.34 16.14 21.92
C GLN A 12 -6.78 16.65 20.56
N TRP A 13 -7.26 15.76 19.72
CA TRP A 13 -7.78 16.11 18.40
C TRP A 13 -9.29 16.06 18.36
N TYR A 14 -9.87 16.87 17.49
CA TYR A 14 -11.30 16.91 17.24
C TYR A 14 -11.56 16.84 15.74
N ILE A 15 -12.65 16.19 15.36
CA ILE A 15 -13.10 16.09 13.97
C ILE A 15 -14.46 16.77 13.84
N LEU A 16 -14.72 17.36 12.68
CA LEU A 16 -16.02 17.93 12.33
C LEU A 16 -16.75 16.98 11.40
N ARG A 17 -17.98 16.59 11.76
CA ARG A 17 -18.88 15.82 10.89
C ARG A 17 -20.22 16.52 10.80
N GLY A 18 -20.53 17.06 9.62
CA GLY A 18 -21.61 18.02 9.47
C GLY A 18 -21.31 19.27 10.29
N GLU A 19 -22.23 19.65 11.18
CA GLU A 19 -22.09 20.79 12.10
C GLU A 19 -21.63 20.39 13.50
N MET A 20 -21.37 19.09 13.75
CA MET A 20 -21.08 18.59 15.08
C MET A 20 -19.60 18.26 15.27
N LYS A 21 -19.07 18.69 16.41
CA LYS A 21 -17.70 18.42 16.88
C LYS A 21 -17.66 17.09 17.62
N TYR A 22 -16.73 16.22 17.22
CA TYR A 22 -16.47 14.93 17.86
C TYR A 22 -15.04 14.85 18.38
N GLY A 23 -14.84 14.22 19.53
CA GLY A 23 -13.55 14.07 20.21
C GLY A 23 -13.70 14.24 21.74
N PRO A 24 -12.59 14.36 22.48
CA PRO A 24 -11.21 14.37 22.01
C PRO A 24 -10.72 12.98 21.58
N TYR A 25 -9.97 12.93 20.49
CA TYR A 25 -9.28 11.75 19.98
C TYR A 25 -7.78 11.88 20.16
N GLU A 26 -7.10 10.75 20.31
CA GLU A 26 -5.65 10.70 20.17
C GLU A 26 -5.25 10.70 18.69
N TYR A 27 -4.03 11.14 18.40
CA TYR A 27 -3.46 11.11 17.05
C TYR A 27 -3.51 9.69 16.43
N LYS A 28 -3.26 8.65 17.23
CA LYS A 28 -3.40 7.23 16.81
C LYS A 28 -4.81 6.91 16.32
N SER A 29 -5.83 7.40 17.03
CA SER A 29 -7.24 7.15 16.69
C SER A 29 -7.59 7.81 15.36
N LEU A 30 -7.07 9.01 15.08
CA LEU A 30 -7.24 9.65 13.77
C LEU A 30 -6.60 8.84 12.64
N ILE A 31 -5.38 8.32 12.84
CA ILE A 31 -4.73 7.42 11.85
C ILE A 31 -5.63 6.21 11.57
N THR A 32 -6.16 5.56 12.62
CA THR A 32 -7.06 4.42 12.47
C THR A 32 -8.34 4.79 11.71
N MET A 33 -8.93 5.95 11.99
CA MET A 33 -10.12 6.45 11.26
C MET A 33 -9.83 6.71 9.79
N ILE A 34 -8.67 7.28 9.47
CA ILE A 34 -8.22 7.49 8.08
C ILE A 34 -8.08 6.13 7.38
N GLN A 35 -7.44 5.15 8.03
CA GLN A 35 -7.27 3.82 7.47
C GLN A 35 -8.57 3.05 7.28
N ASN A 36 -9.57 3.30 8.12
CA ASN A 36 -10.90 2.69 8.01
C ASN A 36 -11.79 3.36 6.95
N GLY A 37 -11.37 4.51 6.39
CA GLY A 37 -12.24 5.32 5.55
C GLY A 37 -13.37 5.99 6.34
N GLU A 38 -13.14 6.27 7.62
CA GLU A 38 -14.06 7.02 8.48
C GLU A 38 -13.70 8.52 8.53
N LEU A 39 -12.46 8.85 8.16
CA LEU A 39 -11.95 10.22 8.06
C LEU A 39 -11.23 10.36 6.72
N PHE A 40 -11.61 11.36 5.94
CA PHE A 40 -11.11 11.62 4.60
C PHE A 40 -10.39 12.98 4.54
N ASP A 41 -9.62 13.19 3.48
CA ASP A 41 -8.82 14.39 3.26
C ASP A 41 -9.65 15.69 3.30
N TYR A 42 -10.93 15.62 2.91
CA TYR A 42 -11.87 16.74 2.90
C TYR A 42 -12.58 16.98 4.24
N ASN A 43 -12.31 16.18 5.28
CA ASN A 43 -12.87 16.42 6.61
C ASN A 43 -12.03 17.46 7.36
N TYR A 44 -12.69 18.25 8.20
CA TYR A 44 -12.01 19.22 9.06
C TYR A 44 -11.59 18.58 10.39
N VAL A 45 -10.39 18.93 10.82
CA VAL A 45 -9.84 18.57 12.13
C VAL A 45 -9.25 19.79 12.82
N TRP A 46 -9.20 19.72 14.15
CA TRP A 46 -8.63 20.77 14.99
C TRP A 46 -7.95 20.17 16.22
N ALA A 47 -6.87 20.80 16.67
CA ALA A 47 -6.15 20.48 17.89
C ALA A 47 -5.71 21.78 18.60
N PRO A 48 -5.43 21.76 19.92
CA PRO A 48 -5.07 22.96 20.68
C PRO A 48 -3.87 23.77 20.15
N HIS A 49 -2.96 23.14 19.40
CA HIS A 49 -1.82 23.82 18.77
C HIS A 49 -2.15 24.46 17.41
N MET A 50 -3.40 24.30 16.93
CA MET A 50 -3.87 24.84 15.66
C MET A 50 -4.75 26.07 15.89
N GLU A 51 -4.56 27.10 15.06
CA GLU A 51 -5.36 28.33 15.13
C GLU A 51 -6.80 28.11 14.65
N ASN A 52 -6.97 27.33 13.58
CA ASN A 52 -8.26 27.15 12.90
C ASN A 52 -8.51 25.68 12.56
N TRP A 53 -9.78 25.33 12.37
CA TRP A 53 -10.16 24.07 11.75
C TRP A 53 -9.52 23.96 10.38
N THR A 54 -8.78 22.87 10.14
CA THR A 54 -8.03 22.67 8.90
C THR A 54 -8.43 21.33 8.28
N LEU A 55 -8.41 21.23 6.96
CA LEU A 55 -8.66 19.97 6.27
C LEU A 55 -7.55 18.96 6.57
N VAL A 56 -7.92 17.68 6.71
CA VAL A 56 -6.95 16.60 6.94
C VAL A 56 -5.89 16.56 5.83
N GLY A 57 -6.31 16.76 4.57
CA GLY A 57 -5.42 16.74 3.41
C GLY A 57 -4.37 17.85 3.38
N ASP A 58 -4.64 18.98 4.05
CA ASP A 58 -3.72 20.13 4.10
C ASP A 58 -2.70 20.02 5.24
N LEU A 59 -2.94 19.13 6.19
CA LEU A 59 -2.05 18.94 7.33
C LEU A 59 -0.88 18.05 6.97
N GLN A 60 0.34 18.61 7.05
CA GLN A 60 1.57 17.84 6.92
C GLN A 60 1.65 16.66 7.90
N GLU A 61 0.94 16.74 9.02
CA GLU A 61 0.82 15.68 10.03
C GLU A 61 0.21 14.39 9.49
N PHE A 62 -0.70 14.49 8.52
CA PHE A 62 -1.36 13.35 7.87
C PHE A 62 -0.87 13.13 6.44
N SER A 63 0.17 13.85 6.02
CA SER A 63 0.79 13.67 4.71
C SER A 63 1.33 12.25 4.55
N LYS A 64 1.22 11.73 3.33
CA LYS A 64 1.71 10.39 2.97
C LYS A 64 3.17 10.19 3.38
N ASP A 65 4.03 11.18 3.15
CA ASP A 65 5.46 11.10 3.44
C ASP A 65 5.75 11.01 4.95
N ARG A 66 4.94 11.66 5.79
CA ARG A 66 5.07 11.55 7.25
C ARG A 66 4.55 10.21 7.76
N LEU A 67 3.43 9.74 7.25
CA LEU A 67 2.89 8.42 7.59
C LEU A 67 3.84 7.29 7.18
N CYS A 68 4.48 7.38 6.01
CA CYS A 68 5.52 6.43 5.59
C CYS A 68 6.69 6.40 6.58
N ARG A 69 7.20 7.58 6.98
CA ARG A 69 8.28 7.67 7.98
C ARG A 69 7.89 7.06 9.33
N LEU A 70 6.67 7.30 9.81
CA LEU A 70 6.20 6.71 11.08
C LEU A 70 6.19 5.18 11.07
N ILE A 71 5.92 4.57 9.91
CA ILE A 71 5.97 3.11 9.73
C ILE A 71 7.42 2.63 9.74
N GLU A 72 8.32 3.32 9.03
CA GLU A 72 9.74 2.96 8.92
C GLU A 72 10.48 3.08 10.27
N THR A 73 10.25 4.15 11.02
CA THR A 73 10.95 4.40 12.29
C THR A 73 10.42 3.57 13.46
N LYS A 74 9.39 2.72 13.23
CA LYS A 74 8.70 1.92 14.27
C LYS A 74 8.39 2.74 15.52
N ASP A 75 7.88 3.95 15.31
CA ASP A 75 7.61 4.88 16.39
C ASP A 75 6.53 4.32 17.34
N HIS A 76 6.37 4.89 18.54
CA HIS A 76 5.32 4.52 19.50
C HIS A 76 3.88 4.61 18.93
N LEU A 77 3.72 5.28 17.78
CA LEU A 77 2.50 5.41 16.97
C LEU A 77 2.27 4.27 15.98
N SER A 78 3.26 3.38 15.77
CA SER A 78 3.20 2.23 14.85
C SER A 78 2.01 1.30 15.12
N GLY A 79 1.58 1.14 16.37
CA GLY A 79 0.42 0.32 16.74
C GLY A 79 -0.93 0.82 16.22
N ALA A 80 -1.01 2.04 15.69
CA ALA A 80 -2.21 2.55 15.02
C ALA A 80 -2.34 2.05 13.57
N PHE A 81 -1.26 1.57 12.96
CA PHE A 81 -1.28 1.11 11.58
C PHE A 81 -1.71 -0.35 11.52
N LYS A 82 -2.71 -0.64 10.68
CA LYS A 82 -3.09 -2.03 10.39
C LYS A 82 -1.95 -2.76 9.68
N GLU A 83 -1.42 -3.79 10.34
CA GLU A 83 -0.47 -4.70 9.70
C GLU A 83 -1.14 -5.48 8.57
N ARG A 84 -0.36 -5.76 7.53
CA ARG A 84 -0.83 -6.60 6.43
C ARG A 84 -0.91 -8.03 6.91
N LYS A 85 -2.07 -8.68 6.72
CA LYS A 85 -2.25 -10.12 6.98
C LYS A 85 -1.25 -10.99 6.20
N PHE A 86 -0.85 -10.55 5.00
CA PHE A 86 0.10 -11.25 4.15
C PHE A 86 1.23 -10.30 3.74
N PRO A 87 2.48 -10.55 4.17
CA PRO A 87 3.62 -9.74 3.77
C PRO A 87 3.84 -9.85 2.25
N ARG A 88 4.39 -8.80 1.65
CA ARG A 88 4.81 -8.80 0.25
C ARG A 88 6.31 -8.92 0.18
N VAL A 89 6.78 -9.66 -0.82
CA VAL A 89 8.17 -9.69 -1.21
C VAL A 89 8.31 -8.99 -2.55
N ASP A 90 9.35 -8.17 -2.68
CA ASP A 90 9.71 -7.57 -3.96
C ASP A 90 10.34 -8.67 -4.83
N LEU A 91 9.67 -8.92 -5.95
CA LEU A 91 9.99 -10.03 -6.82
C LEU A 91 9.65 -9.65 -8.24
N VAL A 92 10.68 -9.67 -9.10
CA VAL A 92 10.53 -9.48 -10.53
C VAL A 92 10.57 -10.84 -11.22
N THR A 93 9.40 -11.26 -11.70
CA THR A 93 9.19 -12.49 -12.46
C THR A 93 8.35 -12.14 -13.69
N PRO A 94 8.74 -12.62 -14.88
CA PRO A 94 7.96 -12.39 -16.09
C PRO A 94 6.60 -13.10 -16.02
N VAL A 95 5.57 -12.41 -16.49
CA VAL A 95 4.20 -12.92 -16.52
C VAL A 95 3.57 -12.72 -17.89
N TYR A 96 2.65 -13.61 -18.23
CA TYR A 96 1.67 -13.37 -19.28
C TYR A 96 0.31 -13.18 -18.64
N ALA A 97 -0.51 -12.31 -19.19
CA ALA A 97 -1.86 -12.13 -18.72
C ALA A 97 -2.85 -11.98 -19.87
N HIS A 98 -4.10 -12.39 -19.62
CA HIS A 98 -5.18 -12.25 -20.58
C HIS A 98 -6.53 -12.02 -19.91
N ASN A 99 -7.46 -11.43 -20.66
CA ASN A 99 -8.87 -11.23 -20.31
C ASN A 99 -9.80 -11.97 -21.29
N ASP A 100 -9.32 -13.10 -21.82
CA ASP A 100 -9.93 -13.95 -22.87
C ASP A 100 -10.02 -13.33 -24.27
N HIS A 101 -9.94 -12.01 -24.38
CA HIS A 101 -9.96 -11.29 -25.65
C HIS A 101 -8.56 -10.86 -26.11
N THR A 102 -7.74 -10.41 -25.17
CA THR A 102 -6.40 -9.85 -25.45
C THR A 102 -5.36 -10.50 -24.56
N PHE A 103 -4.19 -10.78 -25.14
CA PHE A 103 -2.99 -11.22 -24.43
C PHE A 103 -2.03 -10.05 -24.30
N PHE A 104 -1.40 -9.95 -23.14
CA PHE A 104 -0.38 -8.95 -22.84
C PHE A 104 0.69 -9.56 -21.95
N ASP A 105 1.92 -9.10 -22.15
CA ASP A 105 3.07 -9.47 -21.34
C ASP A 105 3.33 -8.43 -20.25
N GLY A 106 4.14 -8.84 -19.27
CA GLY A 106 4.43 -8.00 -18.12
C GLY A 106 5.40 -8.64 -17.17
N ASN A 107 5.63 -7.96 -16.05
CA ASN A 107 6.46 -8.45 -14.95
C ASN A 107 5.80 -8.16 -13.61
N THR A 108 6.05 -9.01 -12.61
CA THR A 108 5.74 -8.66 -11.22
C THR A 108 6.73 -7.64 -10.68
N LEU A 109 6.32 -6.90 -9.66
CA LEU A 109 7.18 -6.02 -8.87
C LEU A 109 7.18 -6.41 -7.40
N SER A 110 5.99 -6.72 -6.88
CA SER A 110 5.83 -7.28 -5.54
C SER A 110 4.74 -8.34 -5.55
N VAL A 111 4.90 -9.37 -4.71
CA VAL A 111 3.99 -10.51 -4.65
C VAL A 111 3.71 -10.85 -3.18
N SER A 112 2.47 -11.18 -2.86
CA SER A 112 2.08 -11.85 -1.61
C SER A 112 1.18 -13.06 -1.92
N GLU A 113 0.81 -13.79 -0.87
CA GLU A 113 -0.13 -14.92 -0.97
C GLU A 113 -1.52 -14.52 -1.48
N ASN A 114 -1.91 -13.24 -1.35
CA ASN A 114 -3.25 -12.76 -1.71
C ASN A 114 -3.29 -11.86 -2.96
N GLY A 115 -2.14 -11.52 -3.54
CA GLY A 115 -2.12 -10.63 -4.69
C GLY A 115 -0.72 -10.19 -5.09
N ALA A 116 -0.65 -9.37 -6.14
CA ALA A 116 0.61 -8.87 -6.66
C ALA A 116 0.46 -7.43 -7.15
N LEU A 117 1.59 -6.73 -7.22
CA LEU A 117 1.76 -5.56 -8.07
C LEU A 117 2.43 -6.01 -9.35
N VAL A 118 1.78 -5.79 -10.48
CA VAL A 118 2.27 -6.17 -11.81
C VAL A 118 2.36 -4.96 -12.72
N LEU A 119 3.37 -4.94 -13.56
CA LEU A 119 3.48 -4.07 -14.71
C LEU A 119 2.97 -4.85 -15.92
N LEU A 120 1.90 -4.38 -16.55
CA LEU A 120 1.30 -5.02 -17.73
C LEU A 120 1.34 -4.07 -18.91
N ASN A 121 1.68 -4.59 -20.10
CA ASN A 121 1.76 -3.83 -21.34
C ASN A 121 0.40 -3.58 -22.00
N ASP A 122 -0.61 -3.27 -21.19
CA ASP A 122 -1.93 -2.84 -21.62
C ASP A 122 -2.48 -1.82 -20.62
N PRO A 123 -2.56 -0.52 -20.97
CA PRO A 123 -3.07 0.50 -20.08
C PRO A 123 -4.60 0.57 -20.05
N LEU A 124 -5.33 -0.22 -20.86
CA LEU A 124 -6.77 -0.13 -21.03
C LEU A 124 -7.55 -0.96 -19.99
N LEU A 125 -6.86 -1.81 -19.23
CA LEU A 125 -7.49 -2.62 -18.19
C LEU A 125 -8.20 -1.76 -17.13
N GLN A 126 -9.35 -2.24 -16.68
CA GLN A 126 -10.27 -1.54 -15.78
C GLN A 126 -10.29 -2.14 -14.37
N LEU A 127 -10.67 -1.34 -13.38
CA LEU A 127 -10.88 -1.81 -12.01
C LEU A 127 -12.05 -2.81 -11.98
N GLY A 128 -11.94 -3.86 -11.17
CA GLY A 128 -12.91 -4.95 -11.07
C GLY A 128 -12.84 -5.99 -12.21
N GLN A 129 -12.05 -5.72 -13.26
CA GLN A 129 -11.89 -6.68 -14.35
C GLN A 129 -11.14 -7.92 -13.87
N LYS A 130 -11.61 -9.09 -14.30
CA LYS A 130 -10.95 -10.38 -14.07
C LYS A 130 -9.95 -10.66 -15.18
N ILE A 131 -8.75 -11.08 -14.79
CA ILE A 131 -7.68 -11.46 -15.71
C ILE A 131 -7.03 -12.75 -15.23
N MET A 132 -6.60 -13.58 -16.16
CA MET A 132 -5.77 -14.74 -15.87
C MET A 132 -4.31 -14.32 -15.99
N ILE A 133 -3.50 -14.56 -14.95
CA ILE A 133 -2.06 -14.31 -14.96
C ILE A 133 -1.33 -15.66 -14.92
N ASN A 134 -0.46 -15.88 -15.89
CA ASN A 134 0.50 -16.97 -15.94
C ASN A 134 1.87 -16.46 -15.46
N PHE A 135 2.37 -17.03 -14.37
CA PHE A 135 3.72 -16.79 -13.87
C PHE A 135 4.68 -17.70 -14.62
N ARG A 136 5.61 -17.12 -15.38
CA ARG A 136 6.51 -17.87 -16.25
C ARG A 136 7.70 -18.43 -15.50
N VAL A 137 8.34 -19.43 -16.11
CA VAL A 137 9.62 -19.94 -15.62
C VAL A 137 10.67 -18.82 -15.68
N SER A 138 11.40 -18.65 -14.59
CA SER A 138 12.51 -17.70 -14.45
C SER A 138 13.45 -18.18 -13.35
N GLU A 139 14.58 -17.50 -13.15
CA GLU A 139 15.52 -17.80 -12.06
C GLU A 139 14.82 -17.88 -10.69
N ASN A 140 13.84 -17.01 -10.46
CA ASN A 140 13.08 -16.95 -9.22
C ASN A 140 11.84 -17.85 -9.20
N ASN A 141 11.44 -18.39 -10.35
CA ASN A 141 10.25 -19.22 -10.50
C ASN A 141 10.57 -20.51 -11.29
N PRO A 142 10.82 -21.63 -10.62
CA PRO A 142 11.21 -22.87 -11.30
C PRO A 142 10.07 -23.50 -12.10
N GLN A 143 8.81 -23.21 -11.76
CA GLN A 143 7.64 -23.83 -12.38
C GLN A 143 6.59 -22.78 -12.75
N THR A 144 5.98 -22.95 -13.94
CA THR A 144 4.86 -22.10 -14.36
C THR A 144 3.59 -22.38 -13.55
N PHE A 145 2.81 -21.35 -13.27
CA PHE A 145 1.47 -21.51 -12.68
C PHE A 145 0.52 -20.38 -13.07
N ASN A 146 -0.77 -20.66 -13.00
CA ASN A 146 -1.83 -19.69 -13.30
C ASN A 146 -2.53 -19.19 -12.03
N ALA A 147 -2.89 -17.91 -12.03
CA ALA A 147 -3.65 -17.24 -10.99
C ALA A 147 -4.77 -16.38 -11.61
N LEU A 148 -6.02 -16.67 -11.26
CA LEU A 148 -7.17 -15.86 -11.62
C LEU A 148 -7.19 -14.66 -10.70
N CYS A 149 -7.18 -13.48 -11.28
CA CYS A 149 -6.96 -12.24 -10.58
C CYS A 149 -8.09 -11.25 -10.86
N GLU A 150 -8.32 -10.35 -9.91
CA GLU A 150 -9.14 -9.15 -10.11
C GLU A 150 -8.27 -7.90 -9.96
N ILE A 151 -8.46 -6.92 -10.86
CA ILE A 151 -7.75 -5.65 -10.79
C ILE A 151 -8.38 -4.78 -9.71
N VAL A 152 -7.65 -4.55 -8.62
CA VAL A 152 -8.13 -3.75 -7.48
C VAL A 152 -7.66 -2.30 -7.52
N ARG A 153 -6.54 -2.03 -8.21
CA ARG A 153 -6.01 -0.67 -8.34
C ARG A 153 -5.23 -0.50 -9.64
N LYS A 154 -5.34 0.70 -10.20
CA LYS A 154 -4.60 1.17 -11.36
C LYS A 154 -3.78 2.38 -10.95
N ASN A 155 -2.47 2.33 -11.13
CA ASN A 155 -1.61 3.49 -10.86
C ASN A 155 -1.44 4.27 -12.14
N PHE A 156 -2.10 5.42 -12.24
CA PHE A 156 -1.98 6.29 -13.39
C PHE A 156 -0.58 6.88 -13.48
N SER A 157 0.01 6.83 -14.68
CA SER A 157 1.22 7.60 -14.99
C SER A 157 0.84 9.05 -15.28
N LYS A 158 1.67 10.00 -14.84
CA LYS A 158 1.53 11.42 -15.22
C LYS A 158 1.91 11.67 -16.69
N GLN A 159 2.62 10.73 -17.31
CA GLN A 159 3.03 10.81 -18.71
C GLN A 159 1.91 10.32 -19.63
N ARG A 160 1.88 10.85 -20.87
CA ARG A 160 0.91 10.42 -21.89
C ARG A 160 1.14 8.95 -22.23
N LEU A 161 0.14 8.13 -21.91
CA LEU A 161 0.15 6.70 -22.21
C LEU A 161 -0.26 6.47 -23.67
N ASN A 162 0.42 5.56 -24.34
CA ASN A 162 -0.01 4.96 -25.61
C ASN A 162 -0.59 3.56 -25.33
N VAL A 163 -1.32 2.96 -26.28
CA VAL A 163 -1.92 1.62 -26.16
C VAL A 163 -0.92 0.49 -25.89
N LYS A 164 0.39 0.73 -26.12
CA LYS A 164 1.49 -0.20 -25.81
C LYS A 164 2.28 0.17 -24.55
N SER A 165 1.87 1.22 -23.83
CA SER A 165 2.56 1.65 -22.62
C SER A 165 2.25 0.71 -21.47
N GLY A 166 3.29 0.27 -20.77
CA GLY A 166 3.14 -0.48 -19.52
C GLY A 166 2.49 0.36 -18.43
N LEU A 167 1.56 -0.24 -17.69
CA LEU A 167 0.95 0.38 -16.52
C LEU A 167 0.99 -0.56 -15.32
N HIS A 168 1.10 0.05 -14.14
CA HIS A 168 1.14 -0.67 -12.87
C HIS A 168 -0.28 -0.95 -12.36
N TYR A 169 -0.57 -2.23 -12.17
CA TYR A 169 -1.83 -2.72 -11.65
C TYR A 169 -1.60 -3.49 -10.35
N ALA A 170 -2.37 -3.17 -9.32
CA ALA A 170 -2.49 -4.04 -8.17
C ALA A 170 -3.61 -5.05 -8.45
N VAL A 171 -3.28 -6.32 -8.31
CA VAL A 171 -4.19 -7.43 -8.56
C VAL A 171 -4.39 -8.23 -7.29
N ARG A 172 -5.62 -8.71 -7.08
CA ARG A 172 -5.99 -9.62 -6.00
C ARG A 172 -6.21 -11.01 -6.57
N PHE A 173 -5.66 -12.02 -5.92
CA PHE A 173 -5.86 -13.41 -6.34
C PHE A 173 -7.26 -13.87 -5.93
N LEU A 174 -8.02 -14.38 -6.89
CA LEU A 174 -9.31 -15.05 -6.70
C LEU A 174 -9.09 -16.56 -6.56
N GLN A 175 -8.24 -17.11 -7.42
CA GLN A 175 -7.90 -18.52 -7.43
C GLN A 175 -6.47 -18.67 -7.94
N VAL A 176 -5.69 -19.56 -7.34
CA VAL A 176 -4.33 -19.88 -7.76
C VAL A 176 -4.22 -21.38 -7.83
N GLN A 177 -3.47 -21.91 -8.80
CA GLN A 177 -3.15 -23.33 -8.83
C GLN A 177 -2.35 -23.75 -7.59
N ASP A 178 -2.52 -24.98 -7.12
CA ASP A 178 -1.91 -25.47 -5.87
C ASP A 178 -0.38 -25.33 -5.86
N GLN A 179 0.27 -25.66 -6.99
CA GLN A 179 1.70 -25.48 -7.18
C GLN A 179 2.12 -23.99 -7.08
N GLY A 180 1.26 -23.09 -7.55
CA GLY A 180 1.45 -21.64 -7.43
C GLY A 180 1.33 -21.17 -5.99
N MET A 181 0.36 -21.68 -5.23
CA MET A 181 0.22 -21.36 -3.81
C MET A 181 1.45 -21.78 -3.00
N ALA A 182 2.00 -22.97 -3.26
CA ALA A 182 3.24 -23.43 -2.63
C ALA A 182 4.42 -22.49 -2.96
N GLN A 183 4.53 -22.05 -4.22
CA GLN A 183 5.57 -21.15 -4.65
C GLN A 183 5.42 -19.74 -4.06
N LEU A 184 4.21 -19.19 -4.03
CA LEU A 184 3.89 -17.89 -3.40
C LEU A 184 4.27 -17.90 -1.92
N THR A 185 3.90 -18.97 -1.21
CA THR A 185 4.23 -19.15 0.21
C THR A 185 5.75 -19.25 0.43
N LYS A 186 6.47 -19.90 -0.49
CA LYS A 186 7.94 -19.98 -0.45
C LYS A 186 8.56 -18.60 -0.63
N TRP A 187 8.07 -17.79 -1.56
CA TRP A 187 8.55 -16.43 -1.77
C TRP A 187 8.29 -15.51 -0.58
N THR A 188 7.08 -15.54 0.00
CA THR A 188 6.74 -14.69 1.14
C THR A 188 7.53 -15.06 2.39
N ARG A 189 7.82 -16.34 2.62
CA ARG A 189 8.64 -16.81 3.75
C ARG A 189 10.14 -16.60 3.52
N GLY A 190 10.62 -16.84 2.30
CA GLY A 190 12.03 -16.65 1.94
C GLY A 190 12.44 -15.19 1.77
N GLY A 191 11.48 -14.30 1.51
CA GLY A 191 11.71 -12.84 1.46
C GLY A 191 11.96 -12.20 2.82
N VAL A 192 11.76 -12.92 3.93
CA VAL A 192 12.06 -12.43 5.29
C VAL A 192 13.56 -12.55 5.61
N SER A 193 14.36 -13.18 4.74
CA SER A 193 15.81 -13.37 4.93
C SER A 193 16.67 -12.63 3.91
N LYS A 194 16.31 -11.39 3.53
CA LYS A 194 17.28 -10.45 2.93
C LYS A 194 17.37 -9.19 3.77
N GLU A 195 18.55 -9.07 4.35
CA GLU A 195 19.14 -8.01 5.14
C GLU A 195 18.89 -6.60 4.57
N GLU A 196 18.73 -5.66 5.51
CA GLU A 196 19.44 -4.39 5.53
C GLU A 196 20.25 -4.09 4.26
N THR A 197 19.65 -3.39 3.30
CA THR A 197 20.42 -2.59 2.34
C THR A 197 20.07 -1.15 2.58
N ASN A 198 20.65 -0.62 3.65
CA ASN A 198 20.97 0.77 3.80
C ASN A 198 22.00 1.13 2.72
N ASP A 199 21.55 1.46 1.51
CA ASP A 199 22.34 2.26 0.56
C ASP A 199 21.48 2.72 -0.62
N GLY A 200 21.43 4.04 -0.81
CA GLY A 200 20.63 4.68 -1.85
C GLY A 200 20.14 6.09 -1.52
N ILE A 201 20.73 6.74 -0.52
CA ILE A 201 20.64 8.19 -0.36
C ILE A 201 21.33 8.86 -1.54
N LEU A 202 20.55 9.68 -2.26
CA LEU A 202 20.94 10.92 -2.94
C LEU A 202 22.39 11.00 -3.47
N LYS A 203 22.53 10.92 -4.80
CA LYS A 203 23.50 11.78 -5.50
C LYS A 203 22.80 12.50 -6.65
N VAL A 204 22.39 13.72 -6.33
CA VAL A 204 22.20 14.83 -7.28
C VAL A 204 23.17 15.92 -6.80
N HIS A 205 23.80 16.60 -7.76
CA HIS A 205 24.97 17.50 -7.68
C HIS A 205 26.30 16.74 -7.88
N GLU A 206 27.14 17.08 -8.86
CA GLU A 206 27.36 18.35 -9.59
C GLU A 206 27.03 18.31 -11.09
#